data_AF-G3IEH4-F1
#
_entry.id   AF-G3IEH4-F1
#
_cell.length_a   1.000
_cell.length_b   1.000
_cell.length_c   1.000
_cell.angle_alpha   90.00
_cell.angle_beta   90.00
_cell.angle_gamma   90.00
#
_symmetry.space_group_name_H-M   'P 1'
#
loop_
_entity.id
_entity.type
_entity.pdbx_description
1 polymer ?
#
loop_
_entity_poly.entity_id
_entity_poly.type
_entity_poly.pdbx_seq_one_letter_code
_entity_poly.pdbx_strand_id
1 'polypeptide(L)'
;MTFRVLLEKLQKSADLPTQDHQPFEELTTHRNDFKGFAGETAKICRPAYTRVTQNTPFKGSTEFRDSFKPWEIPPPKVKKVTEYVPPPGSMQLNSTSHLDYVPYQASRVVAIRPISQRTKSNFPFQGKSTMKEDFPAWESCRQGLIKQQQQIPNPSGKFDGLSTFRSHFVPHALIPTESCKPLNAAVKSSVPFDDVTMYSIQYTPKKPEICPASYPSPPDYIFENTDSQGHKFFRKIIPEMKAF
;
A
#
# COMPACT_ATOMS: atom_id res chain seq x y z
N MET A 1 -49.56 -23.40 -59.69
CA MET A 1 -49.55 -22.92 -58.29
C MET A 1 -50.49 -21.74 -58.19
N THR A 2 -51.31 -21.76 -57.15
CA THR A 2 -52.60 -21.09 -56.98
C THR A 2 -52.53 -19.56 -56.90
N PHE A 3 -53.47 -18.90 -57.60
CA PHE A 3 -53.76 -17.47 -57.47
C PHE A 3 -54.45 -17.18 -56.12
N ARG A 4 -53.99 -16.13 -55.42
CA ARG A 4 -54.64 -15.50 -54.26
C ARG A 4 -55.51 -14.35 -54.73
N VAL A 5 -56.79 -14.30 -54.36
CA VAL A 5 -57.59 -13.05 -54.33
C VAL A 5 -58.61 -13.12 -53.19
N LEU A 6 -58.47 -12.12 -52.31
CA LEU A 6 -59.43 -11.41 -51.45
C LEU A 6 -60.58 -12.14 -50.75
N LEU A 7 -60.71 -11.87 -49.44
CA LEU A 7 -62.00 -11.48 -48.88
C LEU A 7 -61.81 -10.62 -47.63
N GLU A 8 -62.20 -9.36 -47.77
CA GLU A 8 -62.38 -8.36 -46.73
C GLU A 8 -63.76 -8.58 -46.07
N LYS A 9 -63.84 -8.55 -44.74
CA LYS A 9 -65.11 -8.33 -44.03
C LYS A 9 -64.89 -7.44 -42.81
N LEU A 10 -65.43 -6.23 -42.93
CA LEU A 10 -65.72 -5.29 -41.85
C LEU A 10 -66.78 -5.88 -40.90
N GLN A 11 -66.58 -5.77 -39.59
CA GLN A 11 -67.67 -5.75 -38.61
C GLN A 11 -67.30 -4.81 -37.47
N LYS A 12 -68.10 -3.76 -37.32
CA LYS A 12 -67.95 -2.60 -36.43
C LYS A 12 -68.46 -2.95 -35.02
N SER A 13 -67.69 -2.60 -34.00
CA SER A 13 -67.97 -2.83 -32.56
C SER A 13 -68.91 -1.79 -31.97
N ALA A 14 -69.80 -2.20 -31.06
CA ALA A 14 -70.66 -1.34 -30.25
C ALA A 14 -70.03 -1.04 -28.89
N ASP A 15 -70.18 0.22 -28.45
CA ASP A 15 -69.46 0.87 -27.36
C ASP A 15 -69.99 0.52 -25.95
N LEU A 16 -69.06 0.36 -24.99
CA LEU A 16 -69.27 0.38 -23.53
C LEU A 16 -68.29 1.40 -22.92
N PRO A 17 -68.70 2.21 -21.91
CA PRO A 17 -68.02 3.44 -21.56
C PRO A 17 -66.69 3.21 -20.83
N THR A 18 -65.64 3.86 -21.34
CA THR A 18 -64.26 3.79 -20.84
C THR A 18 -64.09 4.66 -19.60
N GLN A 19 -63.53 4.10 -18.51
CA GLN A 19 -62.99 4.91 -17.41
C GLN A 19 -61.64 5.50 -17.85
N ASP A 20 -61.52 6.82 -17.81
CA ASP A 20 -60.27 7.53 -18.05
C ASP A 20 -59.26 7.20 -16.95
N HIS A 21 -58.37 6.24 -17.20
CA HIS A 21 -57.19 5.99 -16.39
C HIS A 21 -56.08 6.97 -16.78
N GLN A 22 -56.16 8.21 -16.28
CA GLN A 22 -55.03 9.13 -16.32
C GLN A 22 -53.91 8.57 -15.42
N PRO A 23 -52.71 8.28 -15.93
CA PRO A 23 -51.60 7.79 -15.09
C PRO A 23 -51.12 8.89 -14.15
N PHE A 24 -50.84 8.53 -12.89
CA PHE A 24 -50.25 9.46 -11.92
C PHE A 24 -48.74 9.62 -12.21
N GLU A 25 -48.31 10.83 -12.51
CA GLU A 25 -46.89 11.19 -12.71
C GLU A 25 -46.18 11.24 -11.34
N GLU A 26 -45.50 10.15 -10.98
CA GLU A 26 -44.94 9.90 -9.64
C GLU A 26 -43.56 10.53 -9.40
N LEU A 27 -43.09 11.38 -10.31
CA LEU A 27 -41.75 11.96 -10.27
C LEU A 27 -41.77 13.39 -9.71
N THR A 28 -41.22 13.56 -8.52
CA THR A 28 -41.01 14.88 -7.91
C THR A 28 -39.95 15.68 -8.67
N THR A 29 -40.06 17.00 -8.68
CA THR A 29 -39.14 17.93 -9.36
C THR A 29 -37.67 17.65 -9.00
N HIS A 30 -37.39 17.40 -7.72
CA HIS A 30 -36.06 17.03 -7.24
C HIS A 30 -35.48 15.79 -7.95
N ARG A 31 -36.29 14.76 -8.20
CA ARG A 31 -35.81 13.53 -8.83
C ARG A 31 -35.56 13.71 -10.33
N ASN A 32 -36.25 14.66 -10.96
CA ASN A 32 -35.98 15.06 -12.34
C ASN A 32 -34.73 15.92 -12.49
N ASP A 33 -34.43 16.78 -11.51
CA ASP A 33 -33.33 17.74 -11.61
C ASP A 33 -31.97 17.15 -11.20
N PHE A 34 -31.93 16.24 -10.23
CA PHE A 34 -30.68 15.67 -9.69
C PHE A 34 -30.39 14.26 -10.20
N LYS A 35 -30.19 14.11 -11.52
CA LYS A 35 -29.94 12.81 -12.19
C LYS A 35 -28.50 12.28 -12.08
N GLY A 36 -27.56 13.06 -11.52
CA GLY A 36 -26.19 12.60 -11.22
C GLY A 36 -25.38 12.18 -12.45
N PHE A 37 -25.42 12.93 -13.55
CA PHE A 37 -24.61 12.63 -14.74
C PHE A 37 -23.11 12.75 -14.43
N ALA A 38 -22.33 11.75 -14.86
CA ALA A 38 -20.88 11.76 -14.71
C ALA A 38 -20.27 12.88 -15.57
N GLY A 39 -19.53 13.80 -14.95
CA GLY A 39 -18.80 14.85 -15.65
C GLY A 39 -17.66 14.29 -16.50
N GLU A 40 -17.28 15.02 -17.56
CA GLU A 40 -16.19 14.64 -18.47
C GLU A 40 -14.84 14.61 -17.71
N THR A 41 -14.02 13.57 -17.92
CA THR A 41 -12.76 13.43 -17.17
C THR A 41 -11.77 14.53 -17.53
N ALA A 42 -11.12 15.12 -16.52
CA ALA A 42 -10.15 16.20 -16.71
C ALA A 42 -9.05 15.85 -17.72
N LYS A 43 -8.86 16.71 -18.74
CA LYS A 43 -7.79 16.58 -19.73
C LYS A 43 -6.45 16.89 -19.08
N ILE A 44 -5.46 16.02 -19.28
CA ILE A 44 -4.12 16.16 -18.72
C ILE A 44 -3.40 17.33 -19.40
N CYS A 45 -3.18 18.44 -18.67
CA CYS A 45 -2.48 19.64 -19.14
C CYS A 45 -0.95 19.45 -19.18
N ARG A 46 -0.46 18.46 -19.94
CA ARG A 46 0.99 18.33 -20.19
C ARG A 46 1.36 19.16 -21.43
N PRO A 47 2.42 20.00 -21.38
CA PRO A 47 2.86 20.77 -22.53
C PRO A 47 3.25 19.82 -23.68
N ALA A 48 2.83 20.15 -24.89
CA ALA A 48 3.19 19.40 -26.09
C ALA A 48 4.71 19.51 -26.30
N TYR A 49 5.44 18.45 -26.01
CA TYR A 49 6.86 18.41 -26.31
C TYR A 49 7.00 18.34 -27.84
N THR A 50 7.57 19.36 -28.46
CA THR A 50 7.98 19.31 -29.87
C THR A 50 9.41 18.78 -29.89
N ARG A 51 9.62 17.47 -30.00
CA ARG A 51 10.97 16.98 -30.32
C ARG A 51 11.21 17.31 -31.79
N VAL A 52 12.34 17.96 -32.05
CA VAL A 52 12.95 17.99 -33.38
C VAL A 52 13.37 16.56 -33.66
N THR A 53 12.51 15.79 -34.33
CA THR A 53 12.83 14.42 -34.74
C THR A 53 13.84 14.51 -35.88
N GLN A 54 15.12 14.28 -35.57
CA GLN A 54 16.06 13.88 -36.60
C GLN A 54 15.60 12.49 -37.08
N ASN A 55 15.07 12.41 -38.31
CA ASN A 55 14.44 11.22 -38.90
C ASN A 55 15.43 10.09 -39.24
N THR A 56 16.48 9.91 -38.45
CA THR A 56 17.45 8.82 -38.59
C THR A 56 17.26 7.85 -37.42
N PRO A 57 16.72 6.64 -37.66
CA PRO A 57 16.55 5.65 -36.59
C PRO A 57 17.93 5.24 -36.03
N PHE A 58 18.11 5.44 -34.73
CA PHE A 58 19.31 4.98 -34.03
C PHE A 58 19.36 3.46 -34.00
N LYS A 59 20.40 2.87 -34.59
CA LYS A 59 20.63 1.42 -34.56
C LYS A 59 21.29 1.05 -33.22
N GLY A 60 20.47 0.88 -32.19
CA GLY A 60 20.90 0.62 -30.81
C GLY A 60 21.06 -0.86 -30.44
N SER A 61 21.41 -1.75 -31.38
CA SER A 61 21.79 -3.13 -31.04
C SER A 61 23.30 -3.21 -30.85
N THR A 62 23.73 -3.77 -29.72
CA THR A 62 25.13 -4.05 -29.46
C THR A 62 25.45 -5.47 -29.93
N GLU A 63 26.69 -5.72 -30.34
CA GLU A 63 27.16 -7.03 -30.82
C GLU A 63 26.85 -8.17 -29.83
N PHE A 64 26.83 -7.86 -28.54
CA PHE A 64 26.45 -8.80 -27.48
C PHE A 64 24.98 -9.25 -27.58
N ARG A 65 24.05 -8.32 -27.80
CA ARG A 65 22.62 -8.66 -27.98
C ARG A 65 22.37 -9.47 -29.24
N ASP A 66 23.14 -9.21 -30.29
CA ASP A 66 22.99 -9.91 -31.57
C ASP A 66 23.60 -11.33 -31.50
N SER A 67 24.68 -11.52 -30.75
CA SER A 67 25.42 -12.79 -30.64
C SER A 67 24.87 -13.74 -29.57
N PHE A 68 24.37 -13.22 -28.44
CA PHE A 68 23.91 -14.02 -27.30
C PHE A 68 22.39 -13.99 -27.16
N LYS A 69 21.71 -14.73 -28.03
CA LYS A 69 20.27 -14.96 -27.93
C LYS A 69 20.00 -16.14 -26.99
N PRO A 70 18.91 -16.10 -26.19
CA PRO A 70 18.49 -17.26 -25.43
C PRO A 70 18.06 -18.37 -26.41
N TRP A 71 18.77 -19.50 -26.37
CA TRP A 71 18.45 -20.69 -27.18
C TRP A 71 17.56 -21.62 -26.37
N GLU A 72 16.43 -22.03 -26.92
CA GLU A 72 15.57 -23.04 -26.28
C GLU A 72 16.25 -24.41 -26.36
N ILE A 73 16.54 -25.00 -25.20
CA ILE A 73 17.16 -26.34 -25.10
C ILE A 73 16.02 -27.36 -25.04
N PRO A 74 15.96 -28.36 -25.94
CA PRO A 74 14.93 -29.39 -25.88
C PRO A 74 15.09 -30.26 -24.63
N PRO A 75 13.98 -30.70 -24.01
CA PRO A 75 14.04 -31.52 -22.80
C PRO A 75 14.72 -32.87 -23.08
N PRO A 76 15.46 -33.44 -22.09
CA PRO A 76 16.11 -34.74 -22.24
C PRO A 76 15.09 -35.85 -22.56
N LYS A 77 15.39 -36.68 -23.58
CA LYS A 77 14.56 -37.84 -23.91
C LYS A 77 14.66 -38.89 -22.78
N VAL A 78 13.59 -39.05 -22.01
CA VAL A 78 13.49 -40.09 -20.97
C VAL A 78 13.42 -41.46 -21.64
N LYS A 79 14.33 -42.36 -21.26
CA LYS A 79 14.30 -43.77 -21.73
C LYS A 79 13.10 -44.48 -21.09
N LYS A 80 12.18 -44.98 -21.92
CA LYS A 80 11.07 -45.82 -21.44
C LYS A 80 11.61 -47.19 -21.05
N VAL A 81 11.35 -47.62 -19.82
CA VAL A 81 11.68 -48.97 -19.35
C VAL A 81 10.71 -49.95 -20.02
N THR A 82 11.21 -51.01 -20.64
CA THR A 82 10.40 -52.07 -21.24
C THR A 82 9.73 -52.90 -20.14
N GLU A 83 8.42 -53.13 -20.26
CA GLU A 83 7.63 -53.93 -19.34
C GLU A 83 8.04 -55.41 -19.40
N TYR A 84 8.13 -56.06 -18.23
CA TYR A 84 8.53 -57.45 -18.12
C TYR A 84 7.39 -58.40 -18.48
N VAL A 85 7.66 -59.39 -19.34
CA VAL A 85 6.71 -60.46 -19.69
C VAL A 85 7.18 -61.77 -19.06
N PRO A 86 6.43 -62.34 -18.10
CA PRO A 86 6.80 -63.62 -17.50
C PRO A 86 6.69 -64.77 -18.51
N PRO A 87 7.59 -65.78 -18.47
CA PRO A 87 7.49 -66.96 -19.31
C PRO A 87 6.20 -67.75 -19.04
N PRO A 88 5.50 -68.22 -20.09
CA PRO A 88 4.30 -69.04 -19.90
C PRO A 88 4.68 -70.47 -19.46
N GLY A 89 4.18 -70.90 -18.31
CA GLY A 89 4.30 -72.27 -17.82
C GLY A 89 4.04 -72.36 -16.31
N SER A 90 3.30 -73.40 -15.87
CA SER A 90 3.20 -73.74 -14.46
C SER A 90 4.27 -74.76 -14.08
N MET A 91 5.00 -74.49 -13.00
CA MET A 91 6.01 -75.40 -12.48
C MET A 91 5.34 -76.53 -11.69
N GLN A 92 5.71 -77.79 -11.96
CA GLN A 92 5.30 -78.93 -11.14
C GLN A 92 6.10 -78.92 -9.83
N LEU A 93 5.41 -78.72 -8.70
CA LEU A 93 6.04 -78.54 -7.39
C LEU A 93 6.11 -79.85 -6.56
N ASN A 94 5.60 -80.95 -7.09
CA ASN A 94 5.59 -82.23 -6.38
C ASN A 94 6.93 -82.95 -6.58
N SER A 95 7.66 -83.14 -5.48
CA SER A 95 8.86 -83.98 -5.47
C SER A 95 8.48 -85.45 -5.36
N THR A 96 9.35 -86.34 -5.85
CA THR A 96 9.16 -87.80 -5.72
C THR A 96 9.00 -88.22 -4.26
N SER A 97 9.78 -87.62 -3.36
CA SER A 97 9.64 -87.84 -1.91
C SER A 97 8.23 -87.55 -1.39
N HIS A 98 7.59 -86.48 -1.85
CA HIS A 98 6.23 -86.13 -1.43
C HIS A 98 5.19 -87.16 -1.92
N LEU A 99 5.42 -87.76 -3.09
CA LEU A 99 4.54 -88.79 -3.66
C LEU A 99 4.79 -90.17 -3.04
N ASP A 100 6.05 -90.49 -2.73
CA ASP A 100 6.46 -91.83 -2.30
C ASP A 100 6.30 -92.05 -0.78
N TYR A 101 6.37 -91.00 0.03
CA TYR A 101 6.29 -91.09 1.50
C TYR A 101 4.96 -90.57 2.05
N VAL A 102 3.90 -91.36 1.88
CA VAL A 102 2.58 -91.08 2.45
C VAL A 102 2.43 -91.78 3.81
N PRO A 103 1.94 -91.11 4.87
CA PRO A 103 1.80 -91.72 6.18
C PRO A 103 0.78 -92.87 6.17
N TYR A 104 1.23 -94.06 6.61
CA TYR A 104 0.38 -95.23 6.78
C TYR A 104 -0.10 -95.36 8.23
N GLN A 105 -1.39 -95.61 8.45
CA GLN A 105 -1.94 -95.85 9.79
C GLN A 105 -1.66 -97.29 10.23
N ALA A 106 -0.64 -97.48 11.06
CA ALA A 106 -0.37 -98.75 11.73
C ALA A 106 -1.11 -98.84 13.09
N SER A 107 -1.69 -100.00 13.39
CA SER A 107 -2.33 -100.26 14.68
C SER A 107 -1.29 -100.59 15.76
N ARG A 108 -1.51 -100.13 17.01
CA ARG A 108 -0.62 -100.41 18.14
C ARG A 108 -0.83 -101.82 18.67
N VAL A 109 0.26 -102.54 18.88
CA VAL A 109 0.29 -103.81 19.62
C VAL A 109 0.29 -103.51 21.13
N VAL A 110 -0.52 -104.26 21.89
CA VAL A 110 -0.64 -104.13 23.35
C VAL A 110 0.60 -104.73 24.03
N ALA A 111 1.17 -104.01 24.99
CA ALA A 111 2.33 -104.47 25.76
C ALA A 111 1.95 -105.56 26.77
N ILE A 112 2.69 -106.68 26.77
CA ILE A 112 2.56 -107.74 27.78
C ILE A 112 3.33 -107.30 29.03
N ARG A 113 2.64 -107.11 30.17
CA ARG A 113 3.27 -106.76 31.46
C ARG A 113 2.88 -107.74 32.56
N PRO A 114 3.82 -108.12 33.45
CA PRO A 114 3.53 -108.99 34.59
C PRO A 114 2.61 -108.29 35.60
N ILE A 115 1.78 -109.09 36.29
CA ILE A 115 0.80 -108.62 37.28
C ILE A 115 1.55 -108.08 38.50
N SER A 116 1.40 -106.78 38.80
CA SER A 116 2.02 -106.18 39.98
C SER A 116 1.35 -106.68 41.26
N GLN A 117 2.01 -107.54 42.03
CA GLN A 117 1.61 -107.82 43.41
C GLN A 117 1.98 -106.62 44.29
N ARG A 118 0.97 -105.86 44.72
CA ARG A 118 1.15 -104.68 45.57
C ARG A 118 1.22 -105.11 47.03
N THR A 119 2.42 -105.35 47.56
CA THR A 119 2.62 -105.50 49.01
C THR A 119 2.43 -104.14 49.69
N LYS A 120 1.34 -103.97 50.43
CA LYS A 120 1.08 -102.74 51.19
C LYS A 120 1.80 -102.83 52.53
N SER A 121 2.97 -102.21 52.65
CA SER A 121 3.56 -101.90 53.95
C SER A 121 2.88 -100.64 54.49
N ASN A 122 2.34 -100.71 55.73
CA ASN A 122 1.65 -99.60 56.38
C ASN A 122 2.58 -98.76 57.27
N PHE A 123 3.90 -98.98 57.21
CA PHE A 123 4.83 -98.17 57.98
C PHE A 123 5.05 -96.81 57.31
N PRO A 124 4.87 -95.68 58.03
CA PRO A 124 5.14 -94.37 57.48
C PRO A 124 6.64 -94.23 57.21
N PHE A 125 7.00 -93.97 55.96
CA PHE A 125 8.37 -93.66 55.58
C PHE A 125 8.77 -92.29 56.15
N GLN A 126 9.82 -92.26 56.98
CA GLN A 126 10.39 -91.02 57.52
C GLN A 126 11.24 -90.32 56.44
N GLY A 127 10.58 -89.74 55.44
CA GLY A 127 11.21 -89.10 54.27
C GLY A 127 11.66 -87.65 54.51
N LYS A 128 12.25 -87.37 55.69
CA LYS A 128 12.83 -86.07 56.03
C LYS A 128 14.35 -86.16 55.98
N SER A 129 14.92 -85.78 54.85
CA SER A 129 16.37 -85.64 54.68
C SER A 129 16.78 -84.20 54.85
N THR A 130 17.97 -83.94 55.40
CA THR A 130 18.57 -82.60 55.56
C THR A 130 18.50 -81.76 54.28
N MET A 131 18.76 -82.38 53.11
CA MET A 131 18.65 -81.72 51.79
C MET A 131 17.25 -81.13 51.51
N LYS A 132 16.19 -81.77 51.99
CA LYS A 132 14.80 -81.34 51.76
C LYS A 132 14.40 -80.21 52.72
N GLU A 133 15.02 -80.15 53.89
CA GLU A 133 14.75 -79.13 54.91
C GLU A 133 15.54 -77.84 54.63
N ASP A 134 16.80 -77.96 54.20
CA ASP A 134 17.69 -76.81 53.99
C ASP A 134 17.47 -76.09 52.65
N PHE A 135 16.91 -76.78 51.65
CA PHE A 135 16.70 -76.23 50.31
C PHE A 135 15.24 -76.26 49.87
N PRO A 136 14.35 -75.49 50.54
CA PRO A 136 12.99 -75.31 50.04
C PRO A 136 13.01 -74.49 48.74
N ALA A 137 11.98 -74.68 47.90
CA ALA A 137 11.80 -73.84 46.72
C ALA A 137 11.44 -72.41 47.17
N TRP A 138 12.41 -71.51 47.16
CA TRP A 138 12.20 -70.09 47.46
C TRP A 138 11.37 -69.44 46.34
N GLU A 139 10.32 -68.71 46.70
CA GLU A 139 9.54 -67.93 45.72
C GLU A 139 10.41 -66.83 45.12
N SER A 140 10.72 -66.94 43.83
CA SER A 140 11.42 -65.88 43.11
C SER A 140 10.44 -64.72 42.85
N CYS A 141 10.57 -63.62 43.58
CA CYS A 141 9.86 -62.39 43.27
C CYS A 141 10.27 -61.90 41.87
N ARG A 142 9.37 -62.02 40.90
CA ARG A 142 9.59 -61.46 39.56
C ARG A 142 9.74 -59.95 39.71
N GLN A 143 10.86 -59.42 39.23
CA GLN A 143 11.09 -57.99 39.16
C GLN A 143 9.94 -57.36 38.35
N GLY A 144 9.24 -56.40 38.95
CA GLY A 144 8.10 -55.75 38.30
C GLY A 144 8.49 -55.16 36.95
N LEU A 145 7.53 -55.03 36.04
CA LEU A 145 7.73 -54.38 34.75
C LEU A 145 8.48 -53.05 34.95
N ILE A 146 9.57 -52.86 34.20
CA ILE A 146 10.32 -51.60 34.17
C ILE A 146 9.37 -50.54 33.62
N LYS A 147 8.74 -49.78 34.51
CA LYS A 147 7.94 -48.63 34.12
C LYS A 147 8.91 -47.57 33.61
N GLN A 148 8.72 -47.12 32.37
CA GLN A 148 9.36 -45.92 31.86
C GLN A 148 9.07 -44.79 32.85
N GLN A 149 10.13 -44.13 33.34
CA GLN A 149 9.97 -42.98 34.22
C GLN A 149 9.13 -41.91 33.51
N GLN A 150 8.30 -41.19 34.27
CA GLN A 150 7.50 -40.10 33.70
C GLN A 150 8.45 -39.07 33.07
N GLN A 151 8.36 -38.96 31.75
CA GLN A 151 9.17 -38.05 30.95
C GLN A 151 8.76 -36.61 31.32
N ILE A 152 9.73 -35.73 31.55
CA ILE A 152 9.47 -34.32 31.87
C ILE A 152 8.60 -33.74 30.73
N PRO A 153 7.45 -33.12 31.05
CA PRO A 153 6.55 -32.59 30.03
C PRO A 153 7.26 -31.50 29.23
N ASN A 154 7.08 -31.53 27.90
CA ASN A 154 7.65 -30.53 27.01
C ASN A 154 7.14 -29.13 27.38
N PRO A 155 7.98 -28.09 27.34
CA PRO A 155 7.54 -26.73 27.59
C PRO A 155 6.48 -26.33 26.54
N SER A 156 5.28 -25.98 27.02
CA SER A 156 4.11 -25.62 26.21
C SER A 156 4.10 -24.11 25.81
N GLY A 157 5.09 -23.35 26.27
CA GLY A 157 5.17 -21.90 26.05
C GLY A 157 5.61 -21.54 24.63
N LYS A 158 4.93 -20.56 24.02
CA LYS A 158 5.38 -19.93 22.77
C LYS A 158 6.55 -18.98 23.07
N PHE A 159 7.53 -18.92 22.18
CA PHE A 159 8.66 -18.00 22.27
C PHE A 159 8.29 -16.64 21.66
N ASP A 160 8.37 -15.57 22.45
CA ASP A 160 8.00 -14.21 22.02
C ASP A 160 8.95 -13.61 20.96
N GLY A 161 10.22 -14.01 20.96
CA GLY A 161 11.18 -13.62 19.90
C GLY A 161 11.43 -12.11 19.75
N LEU A 162 11.09 -11.29 20.75
CA LEU A 162 11.34 -9.86 20.72
C LEU A 162 12.76 -9.55 21.19
N SER A 163 13.59 -9.07 20.29
CA SER A 163 14.93 -8.57 20.63
C SER A 163 14.85 -7.18 21.25
N THR A 164 15.85 -6.84 22.08
CA THR A 164 15.98 -5.50 22.70
C THR A 164 15.96 -4.38 21.67
N PHE A 165 16.56 -4.60 20.49
CA PHE A 165 16.51 -3.64 19.40
C PHE A 165 15.08 -3.37 18.94
N ARG A 166 14.28 -4.43 18.73
CA ARG A 166 12.89 -4.29 18.28
C ARG A 166 11.97 -3.70 19.34
N SER A 167 12.27 -3.90 20.62
CA SER A 167 11.49 -3.33 21.72
C SER A 167 11.83 -1.86 22.01
N HIS A 168 13.10 -1.46 21.83
CA HIS A 168 13.55 -0.13 22.22
C HIS A 168 13.58 0.90 21.09
N PHE A 169 13.70 0.48 19.82
CA PHE A 169 13.77 1.38 18.68
C PHE A 169 12.43 1.41 17.92
N VAL A 170 11.43 2.06 18.52
CA VAL A 170 10.10 2.25 17.95
C VAL A 170 9.97 3.68 17.41
N PRO A 171 9.27 3.93 16.29
CA PRO A 171 9.01 5.30 15.82
C PRO A 171 8.28 6.12 16.89
N HIS A 172 8.91 7.19 17.35
CA HIS A 172 8.31 8.17 18.25
C HIS A 172 7.64 9.29 17.46
N ALA A 173 6.52 9.80 17.95
CA ALA A 173 5.87 10.97 17.37
C ALA A 173 6.82 12.18 17.48
N LEU A 174 7.08 12.83 16.35
CA LEU A 174 7.89 14.05 16.30
C LEU A 174 7.04 15.22 16.81
N ILE A 175 7.53 15.94 17.81
CA ILE A 175 6.91 17.18 18.28
C ILE A 175 7.37 18.32 17.35
N PRO A 176 6.47 19.00 16.63
CA PRO A 176 6.83 20.16 15.82
C PRO A 176 7.50 21.22 16.69
N THR A 177 8.67 21.70 16.27
CA THR A 177 9.39 22.76 16.99
C THR A 177 8.88 24.12 16.54
N GLU A 178 8.47 24.95 17.50
CA GLU A 178 8.09 26.34 17.23
C GLU A 178 9.30 27.17 16.82
N SER A 179 9.12 28.05 15.84
CA SER A 179 10.20 28.94 15.39
C SER A 179 10.44 30.05 16.40
N CYS A 180 11.66 30.15 16.95
CA CYS A 180 12.08 31.29 17.77
C CYS A 180 12.37 32.56 16.96
N LYS A 181 11.92 32.65 15.70
CA LYS A 181 12.14 33.82 14.87
C LYS A 181 11.28 34.98 15.42
N PRO A 182 11.84 36.19 15.62
CA PRO A 182 11.05 37.33 16.02
C PRO A 182 9.98 37.60 14.96
N LEU A 183 8.76 37.91 15.42
CA LEU A 183 7.68 38.30 14.54
C LEU A 183 8.11 39.53 13.73
N ASN A 184 7.78 39.53 12.43
CA ASN A 184 8.03 40.69 11.56
C ASN A 184 7.08 41.83 11.95
N ALA A 185 7.42 42.55 13.03
CA ALA A 185 6.71 43.75 13.45
C ALA A 185 7.24 44.93 12.64
N ALA A 186 6.32 45.71 12.05
CA ALA A 186 6.68 46.97 11.44
C ALA A 186 7.27 47.91 12.50
N VAL A 187 8.46 48.46 12.24
CA VAL A 187 9.12 49.41 13.15
C VAL A 187 8.30 50.70 13.17
N LYS A 188 7.76 51.06 14.33
CA LYS A 188 7.04 52.32 14.54
C LYS A 188 7.99 53.32 15.21
N SER A 189 8.28 54.43 14.54
CA SER A 189 8.97 55.57 15.15
C SER A 189 7.96 56.51 15.78
N SER A 190 8.24 57.01 16.99
CA SER A 190 7.43 58.06 17.64
C SER A 190 7.78 59.47 17.15
N VAL A 191 8.79 59.60 16.29
CA VAL A 191 9.29 60.89 15.80
C VAL A 191 8.45 61.32 14.59
N PRO A 192 7.92 62.56 14.56
CA PRO A 192 7.24 63.12 13.40
C PRO A 192 8.14 63.15 12.16
N PHE A 193 7.57 62.95 10.98
CA PHE A 193 8.29 63.06 9.72
C PHE A 193 8.56 64.53 9.37
N ASP A 194 9.81 64.86 9.05
CA ASP A 194 10.19 66.19 8.56
C ASP A 194 10.03 66.23 7.04
N ASP A 195 8.90 66.80 6.59
CA ASP A 195 8.50 66.87 5.18
C ASP A 195 8.98 68.17 4.49
N VAL A 196 9.84 68.95 5.15
CA VAL A 196 10.26 70.24 4.60
C VAL A 196 11.46 70.06 3.69
N THR A 197 11.25 70.33 2.39
CA THR A 197 12.32 70.30 1.39
C THR A 197 13.03 71.65 1.27
N MET A 198 14.31 71.64 0.95
CA MET A 198 15.09 72.86 0.71
C MET A 198 14.45 73.77 -0.35
N TYR A 199 13.83 73.19 -1.38
CA TYR A 199 13.11 73.93 -2.42
C TYR A 199 11.92 74.71 -1.86
N SER A 200 11.09 74.09 -1.00
CA SER A 200 9.95 74.75 -0.37
C SER A 200 10.35 75.95 0.50
N ILE A 201 11.53 75.90 1.11
CA ILE A 201 12.07 77.01 1.92
C ILE A 201 12.57 78.14 1.02
N GLN A 202 13.32 77.81 -0.03
CA GLN A 202 14.02 78.79 -0.85
C GLN A 202 13.10 79.51 -1.85
N TYR A 203 12.17 78.78 -2.47
CA TYR A 203 11.29 79.28 -3.52
C TYR A 203 9.91 79.67 -2.98
N THR A 204 9.90 80.71 -2.16
CA THR A 204 8.68 81.38 -1.67
C THR A 204 8.31 82.57 -2.57
N PRO A 205 7.01 82.92 -2.71
CA PRO A 205 6.57 84.05 -3.53
C PRO A 205 7.26 85.35 -3.10
N LYS A 206 8.02 85.96 -4.01
CA LYS A 206 8.65 87.26 -3.78
C LYS A 206 7.69 88.36 -4.19
N LYS A 207 7.65 89.46 -3.43
CA LYS A 207 6.86 90.65 -3.80
C LYS A 207 7.50 91.27 -5.05
N PRO A 208 6.76 91.48 -6.15
CA PRO A 208 7.31 92.17 -7.32
C PRO A 208 7.55 93.64 -7.01
N GLU A 209 8.72 94.17 -7.36
CA GLU A 209 8.98 95.61 -7.30
C GLU A 209 8.38 96.29 -8.54
N ILE A 210 7.59 97.35 -8.34
CA ILE A 210 6.99 98.12 -9.43
C ILE A 210 8.04 99.06 -10.00
N CYS A 211 8.23 99.04 -11.33
CA CYS A 211 9.16 99.93 -12.00
C CYS A 211 8.76 101.41 -11.80
N PRO A 212 9.67 102.30 -11.36
CA PRO A 212 9.38 103.72 -11.15
C PRO A 212 8.82 104.45 -12.38
N ALA A 213 9.16 103.99 -13.60
CA ALA A 213 8.66 104.56 -14.85
C ALA A 213 7.17 104.26 -15.13
N SER A 214 6.56 103.33 -14.38
CA SER A 214 5.12 103.03 -14.48
C SER A 214 4.25 104.11 -13.83
N TYR A 215 4.83 105.00 -13.02
CA TYR A 215 4.08 106.05 -12.34
C TYR A 215 4.00 107.31 -13.23
N PRO A 216 2.81 107.94 -13.37
CA PRO A 216 2.66 109.23 -14.06
C PRO A 216 3.55 110.34 -13.45
N SER A 217 3.80 110.23 -12.15
CA SER A 217 4.77 111.00 -11.39
C SER A 217 5.44 110.02 -10.39
N PRO A 218 6.70 109.63 -10.61
CA PRO A 218 7.38 108.68 -9.74
C PRO A 218 7.45 109.23 -8.30
N PRO A 219 7.05 108.46 -7.27
CA PRO A 219 7.30 108.86 -5.89
C PRO A 219 8.81 109.07 -5.68
N ASP A 220 9.18 110.12 -4.93
CA ASP A 220 10.55 110.61 -4.71
C ASP A 220 11.23 111.36 -5.87
N TYR A 221 10.47 111.76 -6.90
CA TYR A 221 10.99 112.58 -8.00
C TYR A 221 10.13 113.84 -8.24
N ILE A 222 10.78 114.97 -8.55
CA ILE A 222 10.13 116.23 -8.91
C ILE A 222 10.26 116.45 -10.41
N PHE A 223 9.17 116.87 -11.06
CA PHE A 223 9.18 117.24 -12.47
C PHE A 223 10.02 118.51 -12.70
N GLU A 224 10.92 118.46 -13.69
CA GLU A 224 11.86 119.55 -13.98
C GLU A 224 11.48 120.30 -15.26
N ASN A 225 11.42 119.62 -16.40
CA ASN A 225 11.08 120.24 -17.68
C ASN A 225 10.56 119.22 -18.70
N THR A 226 9.87 119.68 -19.74
CA THR A 226 9.49 118.89 -20.92
C THR A 226 10.33 119.31 -22.12
N ASP A 227 10.93 118.33 -22.81
CA ASP A 227 11.66 118.59 -24.06
C ASP A 227 10.71 119.01 -25.20
N SER A 228 11.27 119.62 -26.24
CA SER A 228 10.61 119.92 -27.52
C SER A 228 9.97 118.69 -28.20
N GLN A 229 10.41 117.49 -27.84
CA GLN A 229 9.88 116.20 -28.30
C GLN A 229 8.79 115.60 -27.39
N GLY A 230 8.41 116.29 -26.30
CA GLY A 230 7.36 115.85 -25.37
C GLY A 230 7.81 114.94 -24.22
N HIS A 231 9.12 114.71 -24.05
CA HIS A 231 9.66 113.93 -22.94
C HIS A 231 9.67 114.72 -21.64
N LYS A 232 9.13 114.14 -20.56
CA LYS A 232 9.13 114.74 -19.21
C LYS A 232 10.37 114.28 -18.44
N PHE A 233 11.21 115.23 -18.01
CA PHE A 233 12.36 114.95 -17.15
C PHE A 233 11.99 115.14 -15.67
N PHE A 234 12.47 114.22 -14.84
CA PHE A 234 12.25 114.24 -13.40
C PHE A 234 13.60 114.15 -12.67
N ARG A 235 13.78 114.99 -11.65
CA ARG A 235 14.95 114.97 -10.75
C ARG A 235 14.61 114.25 -9.45
N LYS A 236 15.48 113.36 -8.99
CA LYS A 236 15.30 112.65 -7.72
C LYS A 236 15.39 113.64 -6.56
N ILE A 237 14.41 113.61 -5.66
CA ILE A 237 14.50 114.31 -4.39
C ILE A 237 15.56 113.57 -3.57
N ILE A 238 16.70 114.20 -3.33
CA ILE A 238 17.67 113.71 -2.36
C ILE A 238 17.20 114.28 -1.01
N PRO A 239 16.57 113.49 -0.13
CA PRO A 239 16.31 113.97 1.22
C PRO A 239 17.66 114.29 1.88
N GLU A 240 17.77 115.49 2.42
CA GLU A 240 18.94 115.91 3.20
C GLU A 240 19.09 114.94 4.38
N MET A 241 20.14 114.11 4.37
CA MET A 241 20.42 113.19 5.46
C MET A 241 20.74 113.99 6.72
N LYS A 242 19.77 114.07 7.62
CA LYS A 242 20.00 114.55 8.98
C LYS A 242 20.86 113.52 9.69
N ALA A 243 22.16 113.82 9.82
CA ALA A 243 23.12 113.00 10.54
C ALA A 243 22.70 112.86 12.01
N PHE A 244 22.43 111.63 12.44
CA PHE A 244 22.39 111.20 13.84
C PHE A 244 23.15 109.89 13.94
#